data_AF-A0A1J5KIX6-F1
#
_entry.id   AF-A0A1J5KIX6-F1
#
_cell.length_a   1.000
_cell.length_b   1.000
_cell.length_c   1.000
_cell.angle_alpha   90.00
_cell.angle_beta   90.00
_cell.angle_gamma   90.00
#
_symmetry.space_group_name_H-M   'P 1'
#
loop_
_entity.id
_entity.type
_entity.pdbx_description
1 polymer ?
#
loop_
_entity_poly.entity_id
_entity_poly.type
_entity_poly.pdbx_seq_one_letter_code
_entity_poly.pdbx_strand_id
1 'polypeptide(L)'
;MHLPRSFYDDILKLNDLTNVYQRNYYNSHFTQIEKVFLSCEKVLGVDNFKFFIDQFVRLAKAESPNLDMYGQDFADYLSSRNELEEMGYIKHLAKLDFFWFEQSSKSIELPFGILDFWGKLINEKELSNIEIDEDIMETISILKDEQGDSYLSASCLK
;
A
#
# COMPACT_ATOMS: atom_id res chain seq x y z
N MET A 1 -25.02 -13.28 13.91
CA MET A 1 -25.83 -12.05 14.12
C MET A 1 -25.74 -11.24 12.85
N HIS A 2 -26.80 -11.18 12.04
CA HIS A 2 -26.81 -10.34 10.83
C HIS A 2 -27.17 -8.92 11.24
N LEU A 3 -26.24 -7.99 11.02
CA LEU A 3 -26.49 -6.58 11.24
C LEU A 3 -27.42 -6.07 10.13
N PRO A 4 -28.42 -5.23 10.46
CA PRO A 4 -29.38 -4.72 9.49
C PRO A 4 -28.69 -3.88 8.42
N ARG A 5 -29.23 -3.88 7.20
CA ARG A 5 -28.66 -3.19 6.02
C ARG A 5 -28.34 -1.71 6.25
N SER A 6 -29.14 -1.01 7.07
CA SER A 6 -28.90 0.40 7.42
C SER A 6 -27.65 0.61 8.29
N PHE A 7 -27.24 -0.39 9.08
CA PHE A 7 -26.02 -0.32 9.90
C PHE A 7 -24.76 -0.33 9.02
N TYR A 8 -24.80 -1.04 7.89
CA TYR A 8 -23.75 -0.96 6.90
C TYR A 8 -23.70 0.44 6.29
N ASP A 9 -24.83 0.99 5.84
CA ASP A 9 -24.89 2.33 5.22
C ASP A 9 -24.44 3.47 6.15
N ASP A 10 -24.67 3.35 7.46
CA ASP A 10 -24.22 4.33 8.46
C ASP A 10 -22.73 4.20 8.83
N ILE A 11 -22.13 3.00 8.77
CA ILE A 11 -20.66 2.85 8.85
C ILE A 11 -19.98 3.43 7.61
N LEU A 12 -20.65 3.31 6.45
CA LEU A 12 -20.13 3.65 5.14
C LEU A 12 -19.97 5.16 4.88
N LYS A 13 -20.47 6.00 5.78
CA LYS A 13 -20.10 7.41 5.85
C LYS A 13 -19.46 7.61 7.21
N LEU A 14 -18.13 7.48 7.30
CA LEU A 14 -17.33 7.68 8.51
C LEU A 14 -17.40 9.15 8.99
N ASN A 15 -18.61 9.61 9.29
CA ASN A 15 -18.98 10.99 9.55
C ASN A 15 -19.13 11.25 11.06
N ASP A 16 -19.23 10.19 11.87
CA ASP A 16 -19.38 10.30 13.32
C ASP A 16 -18.47 9.29 14.06
N LEU A 17 -17.24 9.71 14.33
CA LEU A 17 -16.28 8.94 15.14
C LEU A 17 -16.62 8.92 16.64
N THR A 18 -17.73 9.55 17.07
CA THR A 18 -18.26 9.35 18.43
C THR A 18 -18.97 8.01 18.53
N ASN A 19 -19.51 7.49 17.43
CA ASN A 19 -20.01 6.13 17.33
C ASN A 19 -18.85 5.12 17.43
N VAL A 20 -18.92 4.22 18.41
CA VAL A 20 -17.86 3.24 18.70
C VAL A 20 -17.58 2.31 17.51
N TYR A 21 -18.59 1.91 16.75
CA TYR A 21 -18.41 1.00 15.61
C TYR A 21 -17.72 1.69 14.43
N GLN A 22 -18.13 2.92 14.11
CA GLN A 22 -17.48 3.72 13.07
C GLN A 22 -16.04 4.03 13.45
N ARG A 23 -15.79 4.38 14.72
CA ARG A 23 -14.45 4.64 15.24
C ARG A 23 -13.57 3.40 15.17
N ASN A 24 -14.08 2.25 15.58
CA ASN A 24 -13.31 1.00 15.53
C ASN A 24 -13.01 0.61 14.07
N TYR A 25 -13.98 0.74 13.17
CA TYR A 25 -13.76 0.54 11.74
C TYR A 25 -12.64 1.47 11.24
N TYR A 26 -12.80 2.79 11.41
CA TYR A 26 -11.81 3.76 10.95
C TYR A 26 -10.42 3.44 11.50
N ASN A 27 -10.28 3.26 12.82
CA ASN A 27 -8.98 3.01 13.45
C ASN A 27 -8.32 1.72 12.94
N SER A 28 -9.07 0.62 12.85
CA SER A 28 -8.51 -0.65 12.37
C SER A 28 -8.01 -0.55 10.92
N HIS A 29 -8.77 0.12 10.06
CA HIS A 29 -8.42 0.29 8.65
C HIS A 29 -7.28 1.28 8.47
N PHE A 30 -7.28 2.39 9.22
CA PHE A 30 -6.20 3.37 9.23
C PHE A 30 -4.87 2.74 9.65
N THR A 31 -4.87 2.04 10.79
CA THR A 31 -3.67 1.34 11.30
C THR A 31 -3.21 0.23 10.36
N GLN A 32 -4.12 -0.43 9.65
CA GLN A 32 -3.74 -1.41 8.62
C GLN A 32 -2.95 -0.76 7.49
N ILE A 33 -3.40 0.37 6.94
CA ILE A 33 -2.67 1.07 5.88
C ILE A 33 -1.32 1.61 6.41
N GLU A 34 -1.27 2.16 7.63
CA GLU A 34 0.00 2.60 8.25
C GLU A 34 1.01 1.45 8.34
N LYS A 35 0.55 0.26 8.74
CA LYS A 35 1.42 -0.92 8.91
C LYS A 35 1.96 -1.43 7.57
N VAL A 36 1.16 -1.37 6.50
CA VAL A 36 1.48 -2.01 5.22
C VAL A 36 2.37 -1.12 4.34
N PHE A 37 2.06 0.17 4.22
CA PHE A 37 2.64 1.04 3.18
C PHE A 37 3.82 1.88 3.68
N LEU A 38 4.82 1.21 4.25
CA LEU A 38 5.97 1.85 4.92
C LEU A 38 6.83 2.69 3.96
N SER A 39 6.98 2.26 2.71
CA SER A 39 7.77 3.03 1.73
C SER A 39 7.06 4.34 1.35
N CYS A 40 5.72 4.32 1.30
CA CYS A 40 4.90 5.51 1.05
C CYS A 40 5.02 6.51 2.20
N GLU A 41 5.03 6.05 3.45
CA GLU A 41 5.28 6.92 4.63
C GLU A 41 6.63 7.63 4.53
N LYS A 42 7.70 6.88 4.20
CA LYS A 42 9.05 7.42 4.09
C LYS A 42 9.17 8.49 2.99
N VAL A 43 8.47 8.33 1.88
CA VAL A 43 8.48 9.29 0.76
C VAL A 43 7.63 10.53 1.06
N LEU A 44 6.41 10.35 1.54
CA LEU A 44 5.46 11.44 1.76
C LEU A 44 5.76 12.23 3.04
N GLY A 45 6.41 11.57 4.01
CA GLY A 45 6.46 12.01 5.39
C GLY A 45 5.18 11.65 6.15
N VAL A 46 5.32 11.51 7.47
CA VAL A 46 4.28 11.00 8.38
C VAL A 46 2.95 11.76 8.25
N ASP A 47 2.99 13.09 8.23
CA ASP A 47 1.78 13.91 8.25
C ASP A 47 1.01 13.83 6.92
N ASN A 48 1.71 13.92 5.78
CA ASN A 48 1.09 13.79 4.47
C ASN A 48 0.55 12.38 4.26
N PHE A 49 1.31 11.36 4.66
CA PHE A 49 0.86 9.98 4.57
C PHE A 49 -0.44 9.76 5.35
N LYS A 50 -0.49 10.21 6.61
CA LYS A 50 -1.70 10.14 7.44
C LYS A 50 -2.89 10.88 6.83
N PHE A 51 -2.65 12.03 6.20
CA PHE A 51 -3.68 12.74 5.44
C PHE A 51 -4.25 11.86 4.32
N PHE A 52 -3.41 11.23 3.51
CA PHE A 52 -3.88 10.35 2.42
C PHE A 52 -4.59 9.11 2.92
N ILE A 53 -4.15 8.52 4.05
CA ILE A 53 -4.86 7.39 4.68
C ILE A 53 -6.23 7.82 5.17
N ASP A 54 -6.35 8.95 5.87
CA ASP A 54 -7.64 9.46 6.36
C ASP A 54 -8.64 9.59 5.20
N GLN A 55 -8.20 10.22 4.11
CA GLN A 55 -9.02 10.38 2.91
C GLN A 55 -9.35 9.03 2.26
N PHE A 56 -8.38 8.12 2.13
CA PHE A 56 -8.62 6.78 1.59
C PHE A 56 -9.63 6.01 2.43
N VAL A 57 -9.47 5.94 3.74
CA VAL A 57 -10.34 5.16 4.64
C VAL A 57 -11.78 5.68 4.64
N ARG A 58 -11.97 7.00 4.46
CA ARG A 58 -13.29 7.62 4.33
C ARG A 58 -13.97 7.32 3.00
N LEU A 59 -13.21 7.07 1.94
CA LEU A 59 -13.71 6.84 0.58
C LEU A 59 -13.83 5.35 0.24
N ALA A 60 -12.81 4.57 0.59
CA ALA A 60 -12.66 3.17 0.24
C ALA A 60 -13.45 2.25 1.17
N LYS A 61 -14.28 1.41 0.56
CA LYS A 61 -15.09 0.42 1.27
C LYS A 61 -14.30 -0.86 1.42
N ALA A 62 -14.29 -1.45 2.62
CA ALA A 62 -13.80 -2.80 2.78
C ALA A 62 -14.75 -3.76 2.06
N GLU A 63 -14.26 -4.42 1.02
CA GLU A 63 -15.02 -5.41 0.25
C GLU A 63 -14.94 -6.82 0.87
N SER A 64 -13.97 -7.02 1.76
CA SER A 64 -13.69 -8.27 2.44
C SER A 64 -13.77 -8.10 3.97
N PRO A 65 -14.25 -9.11 4.71
CA PRO A 65 -14.13 -9.13 6.17
C PRO A 65 -12.68 -9.39 6.63
N ASN A 66 -11.78 -9.81 5.73
CA ASN A 66 -10.36 -9.94 6.04
C ASN A 66 -9.66 -8.58 5.92
N LEU A 67 -9.21 -8.03 7.05
CA LEU A 67 -8.51 -6.75 7.11
C LEU A 67 -7.19 -6.78 6.33
N ASP A 68 -6.54 -7.93 6.17
CA ASP A 68 -5.30 -8.04 5.40
C ASP A 68 -5.51 -7.75 3.90
N MET A 69 -6.74 -7.91 3.40
CA MET A 69 -7.08 -7.54 2.01
C MET A 69 -7.28 -6.03 1.86
N TYR A 70 -7.39 -5.29 2.97
CA TYR A 70 -7.65 -3.87 2.94
C TYR A 70 -6.40 -3.09 2.56
N GLY A 71 -6.53 -2.22 1.57
CA GLY A 71 -5.43 -1.46 0.99
C GLY A 71 -5.00 -1.91 -0.40
N GLN A 72 -5.55 -3.00 -0.95
CA GLN A 72 -5.24 -3.46 -2.31
C GLN A 72 -5.35 -2.33 -3.36
N ASP A 73 -6.34 -1.43 -3.21
CA ASP A 73 -6.62 -0.32 -4.12
C ASP A 73 -5.88 0.98 -3.73
N PHE A 74 -5.06 0.97 -2.68
CA PHE A 74 -4.40 2.16 -2.17
C PHE A 74 -3.40 2.74 -3.18
N ALA A 75 -2.71 1.88 -3.92
CA ALA A 75 -1.81 2.31 -4.99
C ALA A 75 -2.55 3.07 -6.11
N ASP A 76 -3.71 2.57 -6.53
CA ASP A 76 -4.52 3.20 -7.56
C ASP A 76 -5.16 4.49 -7.04
N TYR A 77 -5.55 4.51 -5.76
CA TYR A 77 -5.97 5.73 -5.08
C TYR A 77 -4.87 6.80 -5.10
N LEU A 78 -3.64 6.49 -4.71
CA LEU A 78 -2.52 7.44 -4.76
C LEU A 78 -2.27 7.94 -6.20
N SER A 79 -2.33 7.04 -7.18
CA SER A 79 -2.19 7.40 -8.60
C SER A 79 -3.29 8.33 -9.12
N SER A 80 -4.45 8.38 -8.46
CA SER A 80 -5.56 9.27 -8.83
C SER A 80 -5.46 10.68 -8.22
N ARG A 81 -4.46 10.93 -7.37
CA ARG A 81 -4.26 12.21 -6.69
C ARG A 81 -3.43 13.15 -7.56
N ASN A 82 -4.05 14.23 -8.01
CA ASN A 82 -3.36 15.26 -8.82
C ASN A 82 -2.15 15.85 -8.08
N GLU A 83 -2.25 16.00 -6.76
CA GLU A 83 -1.15 16.51 -5.92
C GLU A 83 0.07 15.57 -5.85
N LEU A 84 -0.04 14.34 -6.34
CA LEU A 84 1.05 13.34 -6.41
C LEU A 84 1.51 13.07 -7.85
N GLU A 85 1.06 13.85 -8.84
CA GLU A 85 1.36 13.62 -10.27
C GLU A 85 2.88 13.59 -10.55
N GLU A 86 3.63 14.51 -9.94
CA GLU A 86 5.10 14.58 -10.05
C GLU A 86 5.82 13.44 -9.30
N MET A 87 5.09 12.63 -8.52
CA MET A 87 5.61 11.48 -7.77
C MET A 87 5.08 10.17 -8.35
N GLY A 88 5.04 10.04 -9.68
CA GLY A 88 4.47 8.89 -10.39
C GLY A 88 4.93 7.51 -9.89
N TYR A 89 6.16 7.41 -9.38
CA TYR A 89 6.73 6.20 -8.78
C TYR A 89 6.03 5.75 -7.48
N ILE A 90 5.30 6.62 -6.78
CA ILE A 90 4.70 6.30 -5.48
C ILE A 90 3.66 5.18 -5.57
N LYS A 91 2.91 5.11 -6.68
CA LYS A 91 1.96 4.03 -6.93
C LYS A 91 2.67 2.67 -7.03
N HIS A 92 3.90 2.64 -7.57
CA HIS A 92 4.69 1.44 -7.73
C HIS A 92 5.27 0.97 -6.39
N LEU A 93 5.74 1.91 -5.57
CA LEU A 93 6.12 1.65 -4.19
C LEU A 93 4.96 1.09 -3.38
N ALA A 94 3.76 1.68 -3.50
CA ALA A 94 2.57 1.18 -2.83
C ALA A 94 2.19 -0.24 -3.28
N LYS A 95 2.27 -0.54 -4.59
CA LYS A 95 2.06 -1.90 -5.11
C LYS A 95 3.06 -2.90 -4.52
N LEU A 96 4.33 -2.51 -4.41
CA LEU A 96 5.37 -3.36 -3.86
C LEU A 96 5.20 -3.60 -2.35
N ASP A 97 4.86 -2.56 -1.58
CA ASP A 97 4.53 -2.67 -0.15
C ASP A 97 3.40 -3.68 0.09
N PHE A 98 2.29 -3.54 -0.64
CA PHE A 98 1.15 -4.45 -0.50
C PHE A 98 1.49 -5.87 -0.93
N PHE A 99 2.20 -6.03 -2.05
CA PHE A 99 2.65 -7.33 -2.55
C PHE A 99 3.55 -8.06 -1.54
N TRP A 100 4.50 -7.33 -0.93
CA TRP A 100 5.34 -7.85 0.13
C TRP A 100 4.53 -8.22 1.37
N PHE A 101 3.57 -7.39 1.77
CA PHE A 101 2.70 -7.68 2.91
C PHE A 101 1.83 -8.93 2.70
N GLU A 102 1.21 -9.08 1.53
CA GLU A 102 0.33 -10.22 1.21
C GLU A 102 1.10 -11.55 1.18
N GLN A 103 2.43 -11.51 0.98
CA GLN A 103 3.26 -12.70 0.76
C GLN A 103 2.69 -13.57 -0.37
N SER A 104 2.24 -12.90 -1.43
CA SER A 104 1.61 -13.53 -2.59
C SER A 104 2.57 -14.48 -3.29
N SER A 105 2.05 -15.62 -3.77
CA SER A 105 2.83 -16.58 -4.58
C SER A 105 2.93 -16.18 -6.04
N LYS A 106 2.19 -15.14 -6.46
CA LYS A 106 2.25 -14.59 -7.81
C LYS A 106 3.42 -13.62 -7.93
N SER A 107 3.74 -13.25 -9.16
CA SER A 107 4.67 -12.14 -9.46
C SER A 107 3.88 -10.88 -9.80
N ILE A 108 4.53 -9.72 -9.67
CA ILE A 108 4.02 -8.43 -10.15
C ILE A 108 5.02 -7.81 -11.14
N GLU A 109 4.53 -6.95 -12.02
CA GLU A 109 5.37 -6.17 -12.93
C GLU A 109 5.48 -4.74 -12.43
N LEU A 110 6.71 -4.25 -12.29
CA LEU A 110 7.00 -2.86 -11.89
C LEU A 110 8.10 -2.28 -12.78
N PRO A 111 8.14 -0.94 -12.94
CA PRO A 111 9.27 -0.27 -13.58
C PRO A 111 10.62 -0.67 -13.00
N PHE A 112 11.62 -0.66 -13.87
CA PHE A 112 13.00 -0.90 -13.49
C PHE A 112 13.43 0.04 -12.36
N GLY A 113 14.15 -0.50 -11.38
CA GLY A 113 14.71 0.26 -10.27
C GLY A 113 13.77 0.51 -9.10
N ILE A 114 12.47 0.20 -9.21
CA ILE A 114 11.53 0.33 -8.08
C ILE A 114 11.92 -0.58 -6.91
N LEU A 115 12.37 -1.82 -7.18
CA LEU A 115 12.80 -2.72 -6.12
C LEU A 115 14.06 -2.21 -5.40
N ASP A 116 15.05 -1.68 -6.14
CA ASP A 116 16.25 -1.09 -5.53
C ASP A 116 15.89 0.14 -4.69
N PHE A 117 15.03 1.01 -5.21
CA PHE A 117 14.57 2.18 -4.48
C PHE A 117 13.85 1.80 -3.18
N TRP A 118 12.87 0.90 -3.28
CA TRP A 118 12.14 0.38 -2.13
C TRP A 118 13.09 -0.24 -1.10
N GLY A 119 14.03 -1.08 -1.55
CA GLY A 119 15.01 -1.73 -0.69
C GLY A 119 15.90 -0.73 0.04
N LYS A 120 16.36 0.33 -0.63
CA LYS A 120 17.16 1.39 0.00
C LYS A 120 16.33 2.22 0.98
N LEU A 121 15.08 2.55 0.65
CA LEU A 121 14.15 3.28 1.53
C LEU A 121 13.89 2.54 2.84
N ILE A 122 13.47 1.27 2.73
CA ILE A 122 13.08 0.46 3.89
C ILE A 122 14.28 0.17 4.80
N ASN A 123 15.45 -0.08 4.22
CA ASN A 123 16.67 -0.37 4.98
C ASN A 123 17.45 0.89 5.41
N GLU A 124 16.88 2.09 5.22
CA GLU A 124 17.49 3.37 5.60
C GLU A 124 18.91 3.57 5.04
N LYS A 125 19.10 3.12 3.79
CA LYS A 125 20.36 3.27 3.06
C LYS A 125 20.37 4.58 2.28
N GLU A 126 21.55 4.97 1.84
CA GLU A 126 21.74 6.12 0.97
C GLU A 126 20.95 5.95 -0.33
N LEU A 127 20.17 6.97 -0.70
CA LEU A 127 19.33 6.98 -1.91
C LEU A 127 20.09 7.45 -3.16
N SER A 128 21.41 7.46 -3.13
CA SER A 128 22.22 7.83 -4.29
C SER A 128 22.21 6.72 -5.34
N ASN A 129 22.35 7.13 -6.61
CA ASN A 129 22.42 6.25 -7.77
C ASN A 129 21.18 5.36 -7.94
N ILE A 130 19.99 5.88 -7.65
CA ILE A 130 18.73 5.23 -7.99
C ILE A 130 18.33 5.74 -9.37
N GLU A 131 18.16 4.82 -10.30
CA GLU A 131 17.62 5.09 -11.64
C GLU A 131 16.30 4.34 -11.74
N ILE A 132 15.23 5.07 -12.03
CA ILE A 132 13.91 4.49 -12.30
C ILE A 132 13.62 4.74 -13.77
N ASP A 133 13.40 3.66 -14.51
CA ASP A 133 13.03 3.70 -15.92
C ASP A 133 11.62 3.10 -16.07
N GLU A 134 10.64 3.95 -16.35
CA GLU A 134 9.23 3.54 -16.54
C GLU A 134 8.95 2.86 -17.89
N ASP A 135 9.89 2.93 -18.84
CA ASP A 135 9.77 2.26 -20.14
C ASP A 135 10.22 0.79 -20.07
N ILE A 136 10.94 0.40 -19.01
CA ILE A 136 11.45 -0.95 -18.80
C ILE A 136 10.73 -1.58 -17.61
N MET A 137 10.12 -2.75 -17.84
CA MET A 137 9.42 -3.50 -16.80
C MET A 137 10.25 -4.68 -16.28
N GLU A 138 10.25 -4.84 -14.95
CA GLU A 138 10.82 -5.98 -14.24
C GLU A 138 9.72 -6.83 -13.63
N THR A 139 9.90 -8.15 -13.68
CA THR A 139 9.05 -9.08 -12.93
C THR A 139 9.61 -9.25 -11.53
N ILE A 140 8.83 -8.84 -10.53
CA ILE A 140 9.16 -8.99 -9.11
C ILE A 140 8.44 -10.22 -8.55
N SER A 141 9.17 -11.08 -7.85
CA SER A 141 8.64 -12.28 -7.21
C SER A 141 9.14 -12.40 -5.77
N ILE A 142 8.35 -13.06 -4.91
CA ILE A 142 8.78 -13.45 -3.56
C ILE A 142 9.36 -14.87 -3.64
N LEU A 143 10.62 -15.00 -3.24
CA LEU A 143 11.35 -16.26 -3.15
C LEU A 143 11.63 -16.59 -1.69
N LYS A 144 12.03 -17.84 -1.42
CA LYS A 144 12.50 -18.28 -0.10
C LYS A 144 13.94 -18.75 -0.20
N ASP A 145 14.73 -18.42 0.81
CA ASP A 145 16.09 -18.92 0.93
C ASP A 145 16.14 -20.35 1.54
N GLU A 146 17.34 -20.86 1.78
CA GLU A 146 17.56 -22.19 2.37
C GLU A 146 17.03 -22.30 3.81
N GLN A 147 16.87 -21.18 4.51
CA GLN A 147 16.37 -21.09 5.88
C GLN A 147 14.84 -20.93 5.92
N GLY A 148 14.21 -20.69 4.77
CA GLY A 148 12.78 -20.48 4.61
C GLY A 148 12.37 -19.01 4.71
N ASP A 149 13.32 -18.09 4.83
CA ASP A 149 13.09 -16.67 4.91
C ASP A 149 12.76 -16.10 3.53
N SER A 150 11.74 -15.26 3.48
CA SER A 150 11.23 -14.71 2.22
C SER A 150 12.05 -13.48 1.80
N TYR A 151 12.26 -13.31 0.50
CA TYR A 151 12.92 -12.14 -0.07
C TYR A 151 12.35 -11.79 -1.45
N LEU A 152 12.46 -10.52 -1.83
CA LEU A 152 12.04 -10.02 -3.14
C LEU A 152 13.18 -10.19 -4.15
N SER A 153 12.84 -10.64 -5.36
CA SER A 153 13.76 -10.78 -6.48
C SER A 153 13.17 -10.14 -7.73
N ALA A 154 14.00 -9.39 -8.46
CA ALA A 154 13.67 -8.81 -9.76
C ALA A 154 14.30 -9.63 -10.89
N SER A 155 13.57 -9.77 -11.99
CA SER A 155 14.08 -10.32 -13.24
C SER A 155 13.61 -9.46 -14.40
N CYS A 156 14.55 -8.96 -15.21
CA CYS A 156 14.21 -8.21 -16.41
C CYS A 156 13.63 -9.17 -17.48
N LEU A 157 12.54 -8.77 -18.12
CA LEU A 157 12.10 -9.41 -19.35
C LEU A 157 13.15 -9.09 -20.43
N LYS A 158 13.80 -10.13 -20.99
CA LYS A 158 14.70 -9.99 -22.14
C LYS A 158 13.93 -9.73 -23.43
#